data_AF-A0AAV9P563-F1
#
_entry.id   AF-A0AAV9P563-F1
#
_cell.length_a   1.000
_cell.length_b   1.000
_cell.length_c   1.000
_cell.angle_alpha   90.00
_cell.angle_beta   90.00
_cell.angle_gamma   90.00
#
_symmetry.space_group_name_H-M   'P 1'
#
loop_
_entity.id
_entity.type
_entity.pdbx_description
1 polymer ?
#
loop_
_entity_poly.entity_id
_entity_poly.type
_entity_poly.pdbx_seq_one_letter_code
_entity_poly.pdbx_strand_id
1 'polypeptide(L)'
;MPDDDDPDTIRFAYTIPSREVIEVVKAVAATGAVLPIAPPGPNSSWALDFSGPALKCTNISEPLRSEIRSNIASATGSASNCEAYGYLAWLEGMPFLNTSQTNASGSGEHAFNSRIFQGSSMPAVLYLAASPEAMRRADHESPPAACSKPAASLYAPEAGGLMLECALQSASYHTAFDYINGLQDVDLSTVPLDETTIQTVSSVNCTTAHGSEGSCDFTPGILRTLSFQAVMDAVAYLLTGFVSAEGNATAPFMSTQVISTALISTPELHFLTQPILEQDSTAGARTLQQNVLAWSSTRDQGLVKSDPRSPTSSLAETIEDLFKNATVSMMSQQHLQPNASSAFAPPPVNVTHRTFHNVYTYSKTKLWITYSVAITVTAITAILGLIAVAASGASYSSSNSFSSAFRLARGAMLSTDMRNEDFDGRDPLPAHLAKAKMWPEHTRTSQASRVDSILLSRRSRTSSIALSERPKTQSRRSSASLLGVPPDIEPPTKPWSAF
;
A
#
# COMPACT_ATOMS: atom_id res chain seq x y z
N MET A 1 46.81 17.10 28.54
CA MET A 1 46.23 16.55 29.78
C MET A 1 45.88 17.76 30.64
N PRO A 2 44.62 18.22 30.62
CA PRO A 2 44.15 19.33 31.43
C PRO A 2 43.54 18.78 32.71
N ASP A 3 44.34 18.73 33.77
CA ASP A 3 43.88 18.34 35.11
C ASP A 3 43.25 19.56 35.80
N ASP A 4 41.99 19.84 35.47
CA ASP A 4 41.12 20.87 36.07
C ASP A 4 39.69 20.31 36.27
N ASP A 5 39.58 19.06 36.73
CA ASP A 5 38.31 18.44 37.14
C ASP A 5 37.85 19.03 38.49
N ASP A 6 37.02 20.08 38.42
CA ASP A 6 36.22 20.55 39.56
C ASP A 6 35.22 19.44 39.97
N PRO A 7 35.35 18.81 41.16
CA PRO A 7 34.68 17.56 41.48
C PRO A 7 33.15 17.66 41.57
N ASP A 8 32.59 18.87 41.63
CA ASP A 8 31.16 19.14 41.72
C ASP A 8 30.49 19.37 40.33
N THR A 9 31.16 19.08 39.20
CA THR A 9 30.58 19.24 37.85
C THR A 9 30.30 17.91 37.13
N ILE A 10 29.02 17.61 36.89
CA ILE A 10 28.58 16.49 36.03
C ILE A 10 28.48 16.98 34.57
N ARG A 11 29.07 16.23 33.64
CA ARG A 11 29.05 16.55 32.20
C ARG A 11 28.27 15.51 31.39
N PHE A 12 27.16 15.93 30.79
CA PHE A 12 26.38 15.11 29.85
C PHE A 12 26.91 15.31 28.43
N ALA A 13 27.41 14.25 27.79
CA ALA A 13 27.88 14.29 26.41
C ALA A 13 26.80 13.80 25.42
N TYR A 14 26.70 14.45 24.27
CA TYR A 14 25.98 13.89 23.12
C TYR A 14 26.86 12.83 22.42
N THR A 15 26.25 11.74 21.95
CA THR A 15 26.98 10.60 21.37
C THR A 15 26.39 10.08 20.06
N ILE A 16 25.07 9.89 20.01
CA ILE A 16 24.31 9.35 18.88
C ILE A 16 22.80 9.66 19.08
N PRO A 17 21.96 9.79 18.04
CA PRO A 17 20.50 9.83 18.17
C PRO A 17 19.90 8.57 18.80
N SER A 18 18.67 8.69 19.32
CA SER A 18 17.95 7.53 19.86
C SER A 18 17.60 6.52 18.76
N ARG A 19 17.39 5.27 19.16
CA ARG A 19 17.09 4.17 18.23
C ARG A 19 15.84 4.44 17.40
N GLU A 20 14.83 5.06 18.02
CA GLU A 20 13.54 5.39 17.42
C GLU A 20 13.72 6.39 16.26
N VAL A 21 14.57 7.41 16.46
CA VAL A 21 14.91 8.40 15.42
C VAL A 21 15.63 7.71 14.25
N ILE A 22 16.59 6.82 14.55
CA ILE A 22 17.33 6.06 13.52
C ILE A 22 16.39 5.11 12.72
N GLU A 23 15.44 4.45 13.38
CA GLU A 23 14.48 3.55 12.73
C GLU A 23 13.47 4.32 11.85
N VAL A 24 12.96 5.46 12.31
CA VAL A 24 12.12 6.37 11.50
C VAL A 24 12.89 6.86 10.27
N VAL A 25 14.11 7.39 10.46
CA VAL A 25 14.92 7.91 9.34
C VAL A 25 15.26 6.80 8.34
N LYS A 26 15.57 5.58 8.78
CA LYS A 26 15.80 4.44 7.87
C LYS A 26 14.57 4.07 7.04
N ALA A 27 13.39 4.03 7.65
CA ALA A 27 12.16 3.71 6.94
C ALA A 27 11.76 4.79 5.92
N VAL A 28 11.95 6.08 6.26
CA VAL A 28 11.75 7.19 5.32
C VAL A 28 12.82 7.15 4.21
N ALA A 29 14.09 6.95 4.55
CA ALA A 29 15.16 6.91 3.55
C ALA A 29 14.95 5.80 2.52
N ALA A 30 14.50 4.61 2.94
CA ALA A 30 14.21 3.50 2.04
C ALA A 30 12.97 3.72 1.14
N THR A 31 12.03 4.60 1.52
CA THR A 31 10.76 4.82 0.80
C THR A 31 10.66 6.15 0.07
N GLY A 32 11.42 7.16 0.49
CA GLY A 32 11.35 8.54 0.03
C GLY A 32 10.13 9.33 0.56
N ALA A 33 9.27 8.73 1.39
CA ALA A 33 7.95 9.26 1.73
C ALA A 33 7.71 9.38 3.25
N VAL A 34 6.74 10.21 3.63
CA VAL A 34 6.28 10.32 5.03
C VAL A 34 5.69 8.98 5.50
N LEU A 35 6.06 8.53 6.70
CA LEU A 35 5.54 7.29 7.27
C LEU A 35 4.05 7.39 7.63
N PRO A 36 3.33 6.25 7.73
CA PRO A 36 1.96 6.22 8.23
C PRO A 36 1.87 6.70 9.68
N ILE A 37 1.28 7.88 9.88
CA ILE A 37 0.94 8.46 11.18
C ILE A 37 -0.46 7.96 11.55
N ALA A 38 -0.67 7.56 12.81
CA ALA A 38 -1.95 7.03 13.27
C ALA A 38 -3.02 8.16 13.38
N PRO A 39 -4.12 8.11 12.60
CA PRO A 39 -5.11 9.18 12.61
C PRO A 39 -6.11 9.05 13.77
N PRO A 40 -6.73 10.17 14.21
CA PRO A 40 -7.81 10.18 15.19
C PRO A 40 -9.12 9.55 14.65
N GLY A 41 -9.22 9.29 13.35
CA GLY A 41 -10.28 8.47 12.76
C GLY A 41 -10.00 8.15 11.29
N PRO A 42 -10.65 7.13 10.71
CA PRO A 42 -10.38 6.67 9.34
C PRO A 42 -10.79 7.68 8.25
N ASN A 43 -11.59 8.68 8.62
CA ASN A 43 -12.00 9.78 7.76
C ASN A 43 -11.88 11.09 8.55
N SER A 44 -10.69 11.68 8.56
CA SER A 44 -10.39 12.89 9.33
C SER A 44 -9.32 13.75 8.65
N SER A 45 -9.45 15.07 8.77
CA SER A 45 -8.52 16.04 8.18
C SER A 45 -8.20 17.16 9.16
N TRP A 46 -6.94 17.55 9.26
CA TRP A 46 -6.44 18.63 10.12
C TRP A 46 -5.16 19.24 9.54
N ALA A 47 -4.87 20.49 9.91
CA ALA A 47 -3.58 21.13 9.65
C ALA A 47 -2.83 21.32 10.97
N LEU A 48 -1.50 21.34 10.91
CA LEU A 48 -0.61 21.55 12.04
C LEU A 48 0.55 22.46 11.61
N ASP A 49 0.81 23.50 12.41
CA ASP A 49 1.96 24.38 12.29
C ASP A 49 2.96 24.06 13.42
N PHE A 50 4.22 23.77 13.08
CA PHE A 50 5.26 23.49 14.08
C PHE A 50 6.66 23.91 13.61
N SER A 51 7.56 24.20 14.55
CA SER A 51 8.97 24.46 14.25
C SER A 51 9.77 23.16 14.23
N GLY A 52 10.58 22.95 13.19
CA GLY A 52 11.41 21.76 13.02
C GLY A 52 12.76 22.07 12.38
N PRO A 53 13.68 21.09 12.35
CA PRO A 53 14.91 21.19 11.57
C PRO A 53 14.57 21.12 10.08
N ALA A 54 15.35 21.78 9.24
CA ALA A 54 15.35 21.57 7.80
C ALA A 54 16.80 21.57 7.28
N LEU A 55 17.05 20.89 6.16
CA LEU A 55 18.27 21.06 5.40
C LEU A 55 18.07 22.09 4.28
N LYS A 56 19.11 22.89 4.04
CA LYS A 56 19.26 23.67 2.80
C LYS A 56 20.53 23.25 2.09
N CYS A 57 20.37 22.60 0.93
CA CYS A 57 21.44 22.13 0.08
C CYS A 57 21.77 23.16 -1.00
N THR A 58 23.05 23.48 -1.14
CA THR A 58 23.59 24.42 -2.15
C THR A 58 24.86 23.86 -2.77
N ASN A 59 25.32 24.40 -3.90
CA ASN A 59 26.60 23.99 -4.49
C ASN A 59 27.76 24.62 -3.71
N ILE A 60 28.78 23.82 -3.36
CA ILE A 60 29.98 24.32 -2.64
C ILE A 60 30.64 25.45 -3.45
N SER A 61 30.90 26.59 -2.81
CA SER A 61 31.59 27.73 -3.43
C SER A 61 33.12 27.56 -3.43
N GLU A 62 33.79 28.26 -4.35
CA GLU A 62 35.24 28.43 -4.29
C GLU A 62 35.61 29.41 -3.16
N PRO A 63 36.77 29.28 -2.48
CA PRO A 63 37.87 28.34 -2.77
C PRO A 63 37.70 26.92 -2.19
N LEU A 64 36.76 26.73 -1.25
CA LEU A 64 36.58 25.46 -0.53
C LEU A 64 36.39 24.27 -1.48
N ARG A 65 35.62 24.46 -2.57
CA ARG A 65 35.42 23.43 -3.60
C ARG A 65 36.74 22.98 -4.27
N SER A 66 37.64 23.90 -4.60
CA SER A 66 38.98 23.58 -5.12
C SER A 66 39.86 22.85 -4.10
N GLU A 67 39.79 23.21 -2.82
CA GLU A 67 40.54 22.54 -1.75
C GLU A 67 40.06 21.09 -1.54
N ILE A 68 38.74 20.87 -1.50
CA ILE A 68 38.13 19.54 -1.43
C ILE A 68 38.54 18.69 -2.65
N ARG A 69 38.50 19.25 -3.87
CA ARG A 69 38.99 18.57 -5.09
C ARG A 69 40.46 18.16 -4.96
N SER A 70 41.31 18.99 -4.36
CA SER A 70 42.72 18.66 -4.13
C SER A 70 42.90 17.58 -3.06
N ASN A 71 42.08 17.58 -2.01
CA ASN A 71 42.10 16.56 -0.97
C ASN A 71 41.68 15.18 -1.51
N ILE A 72 40.62 15.13 -2.32
CA ILE A 72 40.20 13.90 -3.02
C ILE A 72 41.26 13.45 -4.03
N ALA A 73 41.90 14.37 -4.76
CA ALA A 73 43.00 14.05 -5.67
C ALA A 73 44.18 13.36 -4.96
N SER A 74 44.55 13.82 -3.75
CA SER A 74 45.60 13.17 -2.96
C SER A 74 45.20 11.79 -2.45
N ALA A 75 43.93 11.60 -2.06
CA ALA A 75 43.43 10.30 -1.59
C ALA A 75 43.27 9.25 -2.71
N THR A 76 42.94 9.68 -3.94
CA THR A 76 42.78 8.81 -5.11
C THR A 76 44.08 8.05 -5.47
N GLY A 77 45.23 8.55 -5.02
CA GLY A 77 46.52 7.86 -5.13
C GLY A 77 47.17 7.97 -6.51
N SER A 78 47.79 6.88 -6.96
CA SER A 78 48.47 6.81 -8.25
C SER A 78 48.19 5.48 -8.94
N ALA A 79 48.41 5.39 -10.25
CA ALA A 79 47.85 4.35 -11.12
C ALA A 79 48.06 2.87 -10.71
N SER A 80 49.07 2.54 -9.88
CA SER A 80 49.27 1.18 -9.36
C SER A 80 48.43 0.85 -8.11
N ASN A 81 48.14 1.85 -7.28
CA ASN A 81 47.37 1.75 -6.03
C ASN A 81 46.31 2.86 -6.04
N CYS A 82 45.38 2.79 -7.00
CA CYS A 82 44.36 3.83 -7.19
C CYS A 82 43.00 3.40 -6.60
N GLU A 83 42.38 4.30 -5.83
CA GLU A 83 41.01 4.16 -5.36
C GLU A 83 40.15 5.31 -5.91
N ALA A 84 39.22 4.98 -6.82
CA ALA A 84 38.39 5.96 -7.50
C ALA A 84 37.05 6.15 -6.79
N TYR A 85 36.91 7.23 -6.02
CA TYR A 85 35.67 7.54 -5.32
C TYR A 85 34.59 8.07 -6.27
N GLY A 86 33.48 7.35 -6.42
CA GLY A 86 32.31 7.82 -7.18
C GLY A 86 31.37 8.68 -6.33
N TYR A 87 31.28 8.35 -5.04
CA TYR A 87 30.45 9.04 -4.07
C TYR A 87 31.22 9.22 -2.75
N LEU A 88 31.07 10.40 -2.14
CA LEU A 88 31.63 10.78 -0.84
C LEU A 88 30.59 11.63 -0.09
N ALA A 89 30.40 11.40 1.20
CA ALA A 89 29.67 12.33 2.06
C ALA A 89 30.23 12.37 3.49
N TRP A 90 30.38 13.56 4.07
CA TRP A 90 31.06 13.79 5.35
C TRP A 90 30.54 15.06 6.06
N LEU A 91 30.74 15.17 7.37
CA LEU A 91 30.13 16.22 8.22
C LEU A 91 31.06 17.37 8.63
N GLU A 92 32.38 17.17 8.58
CA GLU A 92 33.34 18.14 9.12
C GLU A 92 34.60 18.21 8.26
N GLY A 93 35.08 19.43 7.98
CA GLY A 93 36.39 19.67 7.36
C GLY A 93 36.56 18.97 5.99
N MET A 94 37.69 18.28 5.83
CA MET A 94 38.04 17.57 4.60
C MET A 94 37.56 16.12 4.62
N PRO A 95 37.19 15.53 3.45
CA PRO A 95 36.77 14.13 3.36
C PRO A 95 37.91 13.13 3.67
N PHE A 96 39.18 13.52 3.55
CA PHE A 96 40.33 12.66 3.85
C PHE A 96 41.36 13.33 4.76
N LEU A 97 41.83 12.58 5.75
CA LEU A 97 42.86 12.96 6.72
C LEU A 97 44.21 12.28 6.38
N ASN A 98 45.31 12.99 6.60
CA ASN A 98 46.67 12.51 6.32
C ASN A 98 47.19 11.65 7.51
N THR A 99 47.41 10.35 7.31
CA THR A 99 47.79 9.40 8.38
C THR A 99 49.30 9.23 8.59
N SER A 100 50.05 10.33 8.67
CA SER A 100 51.53 10.31 8.87
C SER A 100 52.07 9.64 10.16
N GLN A 101 51.26 8.89 10.92
CA GLN A 101 51.61 8.30 12.22
C GLN A 101 51.04 6.89 12.53
N THR A 102 50.28 6.23 11.64
CA THR A 102 49.84 4.84 11.89
C THR A 102 50.77 3.82 11.24
N ASN A 103 51.33 2.90 12.04
CA ASN A 103 52.26 1.85 11.60
C ASN A 103 51.57 0.69 10.86
N ALA A 104 50.74 1.00 9.85
CA ALA A 104 50.28 0.05 8.85
C ALA A 104 51.26 0.08 7.66
N SER A 105 51.54 -1.06 7.04
CA SER A 105 52.55 -1.17 5.97
C SER A 105 51.95 -0.83 4.60
N GLY A 106 51.56 0.43 4.41
CA GLY A 106 50.95 0.97 3.19
C GLY A 106 51.49 2.35 2.81
N SER A 107 51.35 2.73 1.54
CA SER A 107 51.95 3.94 0.97
C SER A 107 51.11 5.20 1.22
N GLY A 108 51.28 5.84 2.38
CA GLY A 108 50.70 7.18 2.65
C GLY A 108 49.17 7.21 2.67
N GLU A 109 48.57 6.31 3.46
CA GLU A 109 47.14 6.00 3.42
C GLU A 109 46.28 7.20 3.84
N HIS A 110 45.50 7.77 2.92
CA HIS A 110 44.54 8.81 3.25
C HIS A 110 43.31 8.19 3.95
N ALA A 111 43.14 8.44 5.25
CA ALA A 111 41.99 7.92 5.98
C ALA A 111 40.74 8.77 5.71
N PHE A 112 39.65 8.12 5.30
CA PHE A 112 38.36 8.78 5.14
C PHE A 112 37.86 9.35 6.49
N ASN A 113 37.36 10.59 6.47
CA ASN A 113 36.91 11.30 7.66
C ASN A 113 35.48 10.87 8.06
N SER A 114 35.34 9.67 8.61
CA SER A 114 34.09 9.11 9.14
C SER A 114 33.61 9.73 10.46
N ARG A 115 34.08 10.93 10.82
CA ARG A 115 33.71 11.60 12.07
C ARG A 115 32.27 12.11 12.00
N ILE A 116 31.50 11.66 12.98
CA ILE A 116 30.22 12.25 13.39
C ILE A 116 30.49 13.47 14.29
N PHE A 117 29.51 14.35 14.48
CA PHE A 117 29.57 15.54 15.34
C PHE A 117 29.91 15.21 16.81
N GLN A 118 31.19 15.00 17.11
CA GLN A 118 31.69 14.55 18.41
C GLN A 118 32.78 15.50 18.93
N GLY A 119 32.57 16.04 20.12
CA GLY A 119 33.61 16.72 20.91
C GLY A 119 33.69 18.25 20.80
N SER A 120 33.07 18.90 19.81
CA SER A 120 33.04 20.38 19.73
C SER A 120 31.73 20.92 19.15
N SER A 121 31.46 22.22 19.37
CA SER A 121 30.30 22.92 18.80
C SER A 121 30.70 23.51 17.45
N MET A 122 29.98 23.12 16.40
CA MET A 122 30.31 23.38 15.01
C MET A 122 29.03 23.56 14.17
N PRO A 123 29.10 24.22 13.00
CA PRO A 123 27.95 24.30 12.10
C PRO A 123 27.55 22.90 11.64
N ALA A 124 26.28 22.54 11.86
CA ALA A 124 25.73 21.25 11.47
C ALA A 124 25.52 21.20 9.95
N VAL A 125 26.54 20.75 9.23
CA VAL A 125 26.61 20.70 7.76
C VAL A 125 26.90 19.27 7.31
N LEU A 126 26.27 18.83 6.22
CA LEU A 126 26.62 17.63 5.48
C LEU A 126 27.14 18.03 4.10
N TYR A 127 28.39 17.68 3.82
CA TYR A 127 28.97 17.80 2.48
C TYR A 127 28.76 16.51 1.71
N LEU A 128 28.47 16.62 0.40
CA LEU A 128 28.42 15.49 -0.51
C LEU A 128 29.18 15.80 -1.80
N ALA A 129 29.85 14.80 -2.37
CA ALA A 129 30.42 14.85 -3.71
C ALA A 129 30.07 13.58 -4.48
N ALA A 130 29.67 13.74 -5.74
CA ALA A 130 29.37 12.64 -6.66
C ALA A 130 29.99 12.90 -8.03
N SER A 131 30.54 11.87 -8.67
CA SER A 131 31.01 11.93 -10.06
C SER A 131 30.86 10.57 -10.75
N PRO A 132 29.95 10.45 -11.73
CA PRO A 132 29.86 9.26 -12.59
C PRO A 132 31.15 9.01 -13.37
N GLU A 133 31.77 10.09 -13.87
CA GLU A 133 32.99 10.03 -14.66
C GLU A 133 34.19 9.54 -13.83
N ALA A 134 34.23 9.77 -12.51
CA ALA A 134 35.33 9.30 -11.66
C ALA A 134 35.47 7.77 -11.63
N MET A 135 34.37 7.03 -11.57
CA MET A 135 34.40 5.54 -11.56
C MET A 135 34.42 4.92 -12.97
N ARG A 136 34.08 5.67 -14.02
CA ARG A 136 34.01 5.19 -15.40
C ARG A 136 35.30 4.50 -15.83
N ARG A 137 35.18 3.34 -16.48
CA ARG A 137 36.29 2.63 -17.14
C ARG A 137 36.05 2.56 -18.64
N ALA A 138 37.13 2.69 -19.44
CA ALA A 138 37.08 2.56 -20.89
C ALA A 138 36.84 1.10 -21.33
N ASP A 139 37.37 0.14 -20.57
CA ASP A 139 37.24 -1.31 -20.76
C ASP A 139 37.41 -2.03 -19.40
N HIS A 140 37.46 -3.36 -19.39
CA HIS A 140 37.57 -4.14 -18.14
C HIS A 140 38.98 -4.19 -17.53
N GLU A 141 40.04 -4.01 -18.33
CA GLU A 141 41.44 -4.04 -17.92
C GLU A 141 41.98 -2.63 -17.59
N SER A 142 41.37 -1.58 -18.14
CA SER A 142 41.62 -0.19 -17.81
C SER A 142 41.18 0.18 -16.38
N PRO A 143 42.00 0.91 -15.60
CA PRO A 143 41.57 1.46 -14.32
C PRO A 143 40.51 2.57 -14.50
N PRO A 144 39.76 2.92 -13.44
CA PRO A 144 38.82 4.04 -13.46
C PRO A 144 39.46 5.37 -13.92
N ALA A 145 38.66 6.27 -14.50
CA ALA A 145 39.17 7.53 -15.03
C ALA A 145 39.80 8.43 -13.94
N ALA A 146 39.41 8.31 -12.67
CA ALA A 146 40.10 8.98 -11.54
C ALA A 146 41.60 8.61 -11.40
N CYS A 147 42.01 7.45 -11.91
CA CYS A 147 43.39 6.99 -11.89
C CYS A 147 44.27 7.61 -13.00
N SER A 148 43.66 8.36 -13.93
CA SER A 148 44.33 8.93 -15.12
C SER A 148 43.99 10.40 -15.40
N LYS A 149 42.85 10.89 -14.91
CA LYS A 149 42.40 12.29 -15.00
C LYS A 149 42.48 12.97 -13.63
N PRO A 150 42.89 14.26 -13.55
CA PRO A 150 42.94 14.97 -12.27
C PRO A 150 41.53 15.20 -11.70
N ALA A 151 41.33 14.96 -10.40
CA ALA A 151 40.02 15.05 -9.75
C ALA A 151 39.28 16.38 -9.97
N ALA A 152 40.01 17.49 -10.13
CA ALA A 152 39.43 18.80 -10.46
C ALA A 152 38.58 18.78 -11.76
N SER A 153 38.92 17.92 -12.72
CA SER A 153 38.15 17.72 -13.96
C SER A 153 36.96 16.77 -13.82
N LEU A 154 36.97 15.90 -12.81
CA LEU A 154 35.96 14.84 -12.59
C LEU A 154 34.79 15.32 -11.72
N TYR A 155 35.08 16.19 -10.74
CA TYR A 155 34.07 16.89 -9.94
C TYR A 155 33.78 18.30 -10.51
N ALA A 156 33.92 18.44 -11.83
CA ALA A 156 33.46 19.60 -12.59
C ALA A 156 32.00 19.38 -13.03
N PRO A 157 31.12 20.41 -13.01
CA PRO A 157 29.74 20.27 -13.48
C PRO A 157 29.66 19.77 -14.93
N GLU A 158 30.62 20.17 -15.76
CA GLU A 158 30.80 19.78 -17.16
C GLU A 158 31.01 18.26 -17.35
N ALA A 159 31.53 17.57 -16.34
CA ALA A 159 31.72 16.12 -16.32
C ALA A 159 30.59 15.36 -15.58
N GLY A 160 29.47 16.03 -15.28
CA GLY A 160 28.41 15.50 -14.41
C GLY A 160 28.81 15.44 -12.93
N GLY A 161 29.86 16.16 -12.53
CA GLY A 161 30.40 16.18 -11.17
C GLY A 161 29.69 17.17 -10.25
N LEU A 162 28.99 16.64 -9.24
CA LEU A 162 28.24 17.38 -8.23
C LEU A 162 29.04 17.52 -6.93
N MET A 163 28.95 18.69 -6.29
CA MET A 163 29.50 18.97 -4.96
C MET A 163 28.52 19.86 -4.19
N LEU A 164 27.92 19.34 -3.12
CA LEU A 164 26.90 19.99 -2.31
C LEU A 164 27.37 20.27 -0.88
N GLU A 165 26.86 21.37 -0.33
CA GLU A 165 26.86 21.72 1.08
C GLU A 165 25.40 21.79 1.55
N CYS A 166 25.01 20.90 2.46
CA CYS A 166 23.67 20.83 3.04
C CYS A 166 23.71 21.28 4.51
N ALA A 167 23.31 22.51 4.77
CA ALA A 167 23.33 23.13 6.09
C ALA A 167 22.01 22.90 6.85
N LEU A 168 22.11 22.61 8.15
CA LEU A 168 20.96 22.47 9.06
C LEU A 168 20.47 23.86 9.50
N GLN A 169 19.21 24.16 9.21
CA GLN A 169 18.52 25.42 9.53
C GLN A 169 17.24 25.15 10.33
N SER A 170 16.65 26.20 10.91
CA SER A 170 15.34 26.13 11.58
C SER A 170 14.23 26.56 10.63
N ALA A 171 13.19 25.74 10.46
CA ALA A 171 12.05 26.04 9.60
C ALA A 171 10.71 25.90 10.33
N SER A 172 9.70 26.66 9.88
CA SER A 172 8.31 26.44 10.21
C SER A 172 7.72 25.49 9.18
N TYR A 173 7.16 24.38 9.64
CA TYR A 173 6.44 23.40 8.86
C TYR A 173 4.95 23.71 8.95
N HIS A 174 4.30 23.84 7.78
CA HIS A 174 2.85 23.83 7.66
C HIS A 174 2.46 22.50 6.98
N THR A 175 1.80 21.63 7.74
CA THR A 175 1.46 20.28 7.30
C THR A 175 -0.05 20.08 7.36
N ALA A 176 -0.66 19.72 6.23
CA ALA A 176 -2.08 19.42 6.15
C ALA A 176 -2.28 17.93 5.85
N PHE A 177 -2.97 17.24 6.76
CA PHE A 177 -3.27 15.82 6.67
C PHE A 177 -4.73 15.62 6.26
N ASP A 178 -5.01 14.80 5.26
CA ASP A 178 -6.34 14.28 4.98
C ASP A 178 -6.28 12.74 4.97
N TYR A 179 -7.23 12.10 5.65
CA TYR A 179 -7.36 10.65 5.69
C TYR A 179 -8.68 10.25 5.06
N ILE A 180 -8.61 9.40 4.03
CA ILE A 180 -9.78 8.91 3.29
C ILE A 180 -9.79 7.38 3.36
N ASN A 181 -10.74 6.83 4.11
CA ASN A 181 -10.86 5.40 4.42
C ASN A 181 -9.58 4.78 5.03
N GLY A 182 -8.82 5.57 5.79
CA GLY A 182 -7.55 5.18 6.40
C GLY A 182 -6.32 5.30 5.49
N LEU A 183 -6.48 5.70 4.22
CA LEU A 183 -5.36 6.12 3.39
C LEU A 183 -4.96 7.54 3.78
N GLN A 184 -3.67 7.74 4.05
CA GLN A 184 -3.06 9.02 4.40
C GLN A 184 -2.66 9.79 3.15
N ASP A 185 -3.03 11.07 3.09
CA ASP A 185 -2.45 12.08 2.21
C ASP A 185 -1.87 13.22 3.07
N VAL A 186 -0.73 13.79 2.65
CA VAL A 186 0.00 14.81 3.42
C VAL A 186 0.51 15.89 2.47
N ASP A 187 -0.10 17.07 2.52
CA ASP A 187 0.47 18.27 1.93
C ASP A 187 1.45 18.92 2.91
N LEU A 188 2.59 19.35 2.39
CA LEU A 188 3.80 19.64 3.16
C LEU A 188 4.50 20.87 2.59
N SER A 189 4.48 21.97 3.35
CA SER A 189 5.20 23.19 3.00
C SER A 189 6.07 23.70 4.15
N THR A 190 7.17 24.35 3.80
CA THR A 190 8.19 24.80 4.76
C THR A 190 8.60 26.23 4.48
N VAL A 191 8.63 27.05 5.52
CA VAL A 191 9.14 28.43 5.49
C VAL A 191 10.37 28.51 6.41
N PRO A 192 11.55 28.97 5.93
CA PRO A 192 12.71 29.15 6.81
C PRO A 192 12.38 30.20 7.89
N LEU A 193 12.71 29.89 9.14
CA LEU A 193 12.57 30.81 10.28
C LEU A 193 13.86 31.63 10.50
N ASP A 194 15.00 31.02 10.18
CA ASP A 194 16.32 31.63 10.21
C ASP A 194 17.18 30.97 9.12
N GLU A 195 17.98 31.77 8.41
CA GLU A 195 18.94 31.30 7.41
C GLU A 195 20.28 30.88 8.06
N THR A 196 20.50 31.16 9.35
CA THR A 196 21.75 30.75 10.03
C THR A 196 21.86 29.23 10.21
N THR A 197 23.06 28.71 9.98
CA THR A 197 23.38 27.29 10.23
C THR A 197 23.45 27.01 11.73
N ILE A 198 22.64 26.05 12.17
CA ILE A 198 22.56 25.63 13.57
C ILE A 198 23.89 25.06 14.03
N GLN A 199 24.36 25.51 15.20
CA GLN A 199 25.55 24.98 15.84
C GLN A 199 25.22 23.73 16.67
N THR A 200 26.06 22.70 16.59
CA THR A 200 25.91 21.46 17.35
C THR A 200 26.20 21.66 18.83
N VAL A 201 25.59 20.82 19.67
CA VAL A 201 25.86 20.73 21.10
C VAL A 201 26.58 19.41 21.36
N SER A 202 27.86 19.48 21.76
CA SER A 202 28.67 18.30 22.08
C SER A 202 28.51 17.84 23.53
N SER A 203 28.26 18.76 24.46
CA SER A 203 28.00 18.44 25.87
C SER A 203 27.29 19.57 26.61
N VAL A 204 26.47 19.21 27.60
CA VAL A 204 25.86 20.11 28.59
C VAL A 204 26.51 19.86 29.95
N ASN A 205 26.91 20.92 30.64
CA ASN A 205 27.48 20.84 31.99
C ASN A 205 26.37 21.10 33.03
N CYS A 206 26.48 20.43 34.19
CA CYS A 206 25.60 20.60 35.34
C CYS A 206 26.43 20.73 36.62
N THR A 207 26.24 21.80 37.37
CA THR A 207 26.93 22.00 38.65
C THR A 207 26.11 21.40 39.80
N THR A 208 26.62 20.35 40.45
CA THR A 208 26.01 19.72 41.62
C THR A 208 26.58 20.30 42.91
N ALA A 209 26.22 21.55 43.22
CA ALA A 209 26.63 22.19 44.46
C ALA A 209 26.13 21.42 45.70
N HIS A 210 27.07 20.93 46.51
CA HIS A 210 26.84 20.09 47.69
C HIS A 210 25.69 20.59 48.60
N GLY A 211 24.55 19.88 48.57
CA GLY A 211 23.39 20.14 49.44
C GLY A 211 22.26 20.98 48.84
N SER A 212 22.34 21.35 47.57
CA SER A 212 21.26 22.01 46.81
C SER A 212 20.91 21.24 45.54
N GLU A 213 19.73 21.49 44.96
CA GLU A 213 19.38 20.93 43.64
C GLU A 213 20.38 21.44 42.60
N GLY A 214 21.14 20.53 41.99
CA GLY A 214 22.18 20.88 41.01
C GLY A 214 21.55 21.49 39.76
N SER A 215 21.92 22.74 39.46
CA SER A 215 21.39 23.43 38.28
C SER A 215 22.08 22.90 37.02
N CYS A 216 21.29 22.27 36.15
CA CYS A 216 21.68 21.95 34.78
C CYS A 216 21.21 23.05 33.83
N ASP A 217 22.04 23.46 32.87
CA ASP A 217 21.65 24.41 31.82
C ASP A 217 20.79 23.77 30.71
N PHE A 218 19.77 22.99 31.10
CA PHE A 218 18.79 22.43 30.18
C PHE A 218 17.74 23.48 29.78
N THR A 219 18.19 24.55 29.14
CA THR A 219 17.24 25.48 28.48
C THR A 219 16.45 24.74 27.41
N PRO A 220 15.17 25.09 27.18
CA PRO A 220 14.40 24.52 26.07
C PRO A 220 15.10 24.68 24.72
N GLY A 221 15.85 25.78 24.52
CA GLY A 221 16.62 26.03 23.30
C GLY A 221 17.68 24.97 23.03
N ILE A 222 18.47 24.58 24.05
CA ILE A 222 19.48 23.51 23.94
C ILE A 222 18.80 22.16 23.65
N LEU A 223 17.69 21.84 24.32
CA LEU A 223 16.93 20.61 24.06
C LEU A 223 16.40 20.57 22.61
N ARG A 224 15.87 21.68 22.10
CA ARG A 224 15.44 21.80 20.69
C ARG A 224 16.60 21.58 19.71
N THR A 225 17.76 22.19 19.96
CA THR A 225 18.96 22.00 19.14
C THR A 225 19.43 20.54 19.17
N LEU A 226 19.40 19.87 20.32
CA LEU A 226 19.73 18.44 20.43
C LEU A 226 18.75 17.55 19.66
N SER A 227 17.44 17.86 19.66
CA SER A 227 16.46 17.16 18.81
C SER A 227 16.74 17.37 17.32
N PHE A 228 17.09 18.60 16.92
CA PHE A 228 17.38 18.94 15.52
C PHE A 228 18.67 18.24 15.04
N GLN A 229 19.71 18.24 15.88
CA GLN A 229 20.96 17.50 15.68
C GLN A 229 20.74 15.98 15.62
N ALA A 230 19.80 15.42 16.39
CA ALA A 230 19.48 13.99 16.35
C ALA A 230 18.87 13.54 15.01
N VAL A 231 17.99 14.36 14.40
CA VAL A 231 17.48 14.07 13.04
C VAL A 231 18.61 14.19 12.01
N MET A 232 19.46 15.21 12.14
CA MET A 232 20.62 15.42 11.27
C MET A 232 21.62 14.25 11.32
N ASP A 233 22.03 13.82 12.51
CA ASP A 233 22.97 12.71 12.67
C ASP A 233 22.37 11.38 12.20
N ALA A 234 21.08 11.14 12.44
CA ALA A 234 20.40 9.93 11.93
C ALA A 234 20.34 9.87 10.40
N VAL A 235 20.17 11.01 9.71
CA VAL A 235 20.25 11.09 8.24
C VAL A 235 21.70 10.95 7.79
N ALA A 236 22.62 11.65 8.45
CA ALA A 236 24.04 11.60 8.14
C ALA A 236 24.63 10.18 8.29
N TYR A 237 24.18 9.39 9.27
CA TYR A 237 24.60 8.00 9.46
C TYR A 237 24.26 7.08 8.27
N LEU A 238 23.29 7.45 7.43
CA LEU A 238 22.96 6.71 6.20
C LEU A 238 23.78 7.18 4.99
N LEU A 239 24.05 8.48 4.93
CA LEU A 239 24.68 9.12 3.77
C LEU A 239 26.21 9.10 3.87
N THR A 240 26.76 9.34 5.06
CA THR A 240 28.21 9.44 5.34
C THR A 240 28.95 8.17 4.93
N GLY A 241 30.19 8.34 4.49
CA GLY A 241 31.00 7.27 3.90
C GLY A 241 31.21 7.49 2.41
N PHE A 242 31.57 6.43 1.71
CA PHE A 242 32.00 6.49 0.32
C PHE A 242 31.62 5.26 -0.49
N VAL A 243 31.54 5.44 -1.81
CA VAL A 243 31.51 4.34 -2.79
C VAL A 243 32.71 4.52 -3.71
N SER A 244 33.55 3.49 -3.84
CA SER A 244 34.80 3.55 -4.56
C SER A 244 35.03 2.34 -5.46
N ALA A 245 35.88 2.51 -6.47
CA ALA A 245 36.40 1.42 -7.30
C ALA A 245 37.93 1.39 -7.22
N GLU A 246 38.49 0.37 -6.59
CA GLU A 246 39.93 0.05 -6.68
C GLU A 246 40.28 -0.30 -8.14
N GLY A 247 41.47 0.10 -8.61
CA GLY A 247 41.92 -0.08 -9.99
C GLY A 247 41.67 -1.47 -10.60
N ASN A 248 41.96 -2.54 -9.84
CA ASN A 248 41.83 -3.94 -10.31
C ASN A 248 40.51 -4.62 -9.89
N ALA A 249 39.70 -4.02 -9.02
CA ALA A 249 38.48 -4.65 -8.52
C ALA A 249 37.37 -4.67 -9.59
N THR A 250 36.54 -5.72 -9.62
CA THR A 250 35.40 -5.84 -10.56
C THR A 250 34.06 -5.41 -9.96
N ALA A 251 34.04 -5.05 -8.68
CA ALA A 251 32.89 -4.55 -7.94
C ALA A 251 33.31 -3.34 -7.09
N PRO A 252 32.42 -2.34 -6.87
CA PRO A 252 32.73 -1.21 -6.02
C PRO A 252 32.76 -1.61 -4.53
N PHE A 253 33.66 -0.99 -3.78
CA PHE A 253 33.62 -1.00 -2.32
C PHE A 253 32.64 0.07 -1.83
N MET A 254 31.94 -0.21 -0.71
CA MET A 254 30.84 0.60 -0.21
C MET A 254 30.91 0.73 1.31
N SER A 255 31.11 1.95 1.80
CA SER A 255 31.16 2.31 3.23
C SER A 255 29.94 3.14 3.69
N THR A 256 28.93 3.28 2.82
CA THR A 256 27.73 4.11 3.02
C THR A 256 26.45 3.29 2.77
N GLN A 257 25.31 3.74 3.31
CA GLN A 257 23.99 3.14 3.05
C GLN A 257 23.21 3.86 1.93
N VAL A 258 23.79 4.86 1.25
CA VAL A 258 23.09 5.71 0.25
C VAL A 258 22.34 4.91 -0.83
N ILE A 259 22.88 3.77 -1.27
CA ILE A 259 22.28 2.91 -2.30
C ILE A 259 20.98 2.20 -1.82
N SER A 260 20.78 2.05 -0.51
CA SER A 260 19.52 1.56 0.07
C SER A 260 18.47 2.67 0.30
N THR A 261 18.73 3.90 -0.15
CA THR A 261 17.82 5.05 0.01
C THR A 261 17.20 5.46 -1.32
N ALA A 262 16.05 6.15 -1.28
CA ALA A 262 15.39 6.71 -2.45
C ALA A 262 16.27 7.69 -3.26
N LEU A 263 17.32 8.26 -2.66
CA LEU A 263 18.30 9.12 -3.35
C LEU A 263 18.99 8.39 -4.51
N ILE A 264 19.04 7.06 -4.50
CA ILE A 264 19.57 6.23 -5.59
C ILE A 264 18.82 6.43 -6.92
N SER A 265 17.62 7.02 -6.89
CA SER A 265 16.80 7.35 -8.06
C SER A 265 17.03 8.78 -8.61
N THR A 266 17.93 9.56 -8.01
CA THR A 266 18.35 10.89 -8.50
C THR A 266 19.28 10.78 -9.71
N PRO A 267 19.34 11.77 -10.62
CA PRO A 267 20.17 11.64 -11.82
C PRO A 267 21.67 11.59 -11.49
N GLU A 268 22.10 12.23 -10.40
CA GLU A 268 23.50 12.31 -10.00
C GLU A 268 23.99 11.05 -9.28
N LEU A 269 23.09 10.22 -8.71
CA LEU A 269 23.44 8.92 -8.08
C LEU A 269 23.02 7.69 -8.88
N HIS A 270 22.18 7.83 -9.91
CA HIS A 270 21.66 6.69 -10.68
C HIS A 270 22.77 5.78 -11.24
N PHE A 271 23.95 6.33 -11.56
CA PHE A 271 25.11 5.56 -12.02
C PHE A 271 25.58 4.49 -11.03
N LEU A 272 25.32 4.64 -9.72
CA LEU A 272 25.62 3.64 -8.69
C LEU A 272 24.75 2.37 -8.81
N THR A 273 23.61 2.45 -9.53
CA THR A 273 22.80 1.27 -9.89
C THR A 273 23.30 0.55 -11.14
N GLN A 274 24.09 1.24 -11.96
CA GLN A 274 24.55 0.75 -13.24
C GLN A 274 25.90 0.02 -13.09
N PRO A 275 26.12 -1.07 -13.84
CA PRO A 275 27.40 -1.76 -13.85
C PRO A 275 28.48 -0.86 -14.49
N ILE A 276 29.56 -0.60 -13.75
CA ILE A 276 30.58 0.46 -13.97
C ILE A 276 31.36 0.37 -15.31
N LEU A 277 31.19 -0.72 -16.07
CA LEU A 277 31.92 -0.97 -17.32
C LEU A 277 31.23 -0.31 -18.51
N GLU A 278 31.96 0.55 -19.24
CA GLU A 278 31.53 1.04 -20.55
C GLU A 278 31.54 -0.10 -21.60
N GLN A 279 30.69 0.03 -22.61
CA GLN A 279 30.33 -1.06 -23.52
C GLN A 279 31.22 -1.12 -24.77
N ASP A 280 32.51 -1.43 -24.64
CA ASP A 280 33.22 -2.00 -25.80
C ASP A 280 32.86 -3.48 -25.98
N SER A 281 32.73 -3.88 -27.25
CA SER A 281 32.05 -5.08 -27.72
C SER A 281 32.97 -6.30 -27.88
N THR A 282 34.23 -6.16 -27.48
CA THR A 282 35.34 -7.01 -27.91
C THR A 282 35.90 -7.95 -26.82
N ALA A 283 35.75 -7.61 -25.54
CA ALA A 283 36.48 -8.26 -24.43
C ALA A 283 35.58 -8.97 -23.38
N GLY A 284 35.00 -10.12 -23.76
CA GLY A 284 34.75 -11.29 -22.89
C GLY A 284 33.81 -11.20 -21.65
N ALA A 285 34.02 -10.26 -20.73
CA ALA A 285 33.56 -10.32 -19.35
C ALA A 285 32.37 -9.38 -19.05
N ARG A 286 31.16 -9.77 -19.46
CA ARG A 286 29.91 -9.14 -19.01
C ARG A 286 29.41 -9.76 -17.71
N THR A 287 28.96 -8.94 -16.76
CA THR A 287 28.30 -9.43 -15.54
C THR A 287 26.97 -10.11 -15.87
N LEU A 288 26.47 -10.98 -14.98
CA LEU A 288 25.17 -11.61 -15.17
C LEU A 288 24.05 -10.55 -15.27
N GLN A 289 24.15 -9.49 -14.49
CA GLN A 289 23.24 -8.35 -14.48
C GLN A 289 23.26 -7.60 -15.83
N GLN A 290 24.43 -7.34 -16.42
CA GLN A 290 24.54 -6.76 -17.76
C GLN A 290 23.91 -7.66 -18.84
N ASN A 291 24.12 -8.97 -18.75
CA ASN A 291 23.55 -9.91 -19.71
C ASN A 291 22.01 -9.97 -19.60
N VAL A 292 21.46 -10.05 -18.38
CA VAL A 292 20.00 -10.03 -18.16
C VAL A 292 19.35 -8.74 -18.66
N LEU A 293 19.99 -7.58 -18.48
CA LEU A 293 19.50 -6.31 -19.05
C LEU A 293 19.59 -6.25 -20.58
N ALA A 294 20.55 -6.95 -21.19
CA ALA A 294 20.70 -7.06 -22.65
C ALA A 294 19.79 -8.14 -23.29
N TRP A 295 19.19 -9.03 -22.50
CA TRP A 295 18.31 -10.09 -23.00
C TRP A 295 16.90 -9.57 -23.29
N SER A 296 16.72 -9.01 -24.49
CA SER A 296 15.41 -8.63 -25.02
C SER A 296 14.54 -9.84 -25.47
N SER A 297 14.91 -11.08 -25.11
CA SER A 297 14.17 -12.31 -25.43
C SER A 297 13.05 -12.58 -24.43
N THR A 298 11.81 -12.71 -24.91
CA THR A 298 10.59 -12.81 -24.10
C THR A 298 10.40 -14.15 -23.35
N ARG A 299 11.48 -14.87 -23.07
CA ARG A 299 11.52 -16.07 -22.22
C ARG A 299 12.51 -15.94 -21.05
N ASP A 300 13.55 -15.14 -21.23
CA ASP A 300 14.70 -15.05 -20.31
C ASP A 300 14.73 -13.69 -19.58
N GLN A 301 13.79 -12.80 -19.91
CA GLN A 301 13.47 -11.60 -19.14
C GLN A 301 13.08 -12.00 -17.71
N GLY A 302 13.88 -11.54 -16.74
CA GLY A 302 13.61 -11.72 -15.32
C GLY A 302 12.36 -10.95 -14.87
N LEU A 303 11.88 -11.25 -13.66
CA LEU A 303 10.71 -10.59 -13.05
C LEU A 303 10.93 -9.09 -12.77
N VAL A 304 12.17 -8.60 -12.86
CA VAL A 304 12.52 -7.18 -12.70
C VAL A 304 12.22 -6.45 -14.01
N LYS A 305 11.10 -5.73 -14.04
CA LYS A 305 10.87 -4.70 -15.06
C LYS A 305 11.90 -3.58 -14.85
N SER A 306 12.80 -3.38 -15.80
CA SER A 306 13.59 -2.15 -15.91
C SER A 306 12.63 -1.00 -16.24
N ASP A 307 12.21 -0.27 -15.22
CA ASP A 307 11.45 0.97 -15.38
C ASP A 307 12.47 2.10 -15.58
N PRO A 308 12.57 2.72 -16.78
CA PRO A 308 13.45 3.86 -17.01
C PRO A 308 12.80 5.12 -16.41
N ARG A 309 12.62 5.10 -15.09
CA ARG A 309 11.99 6.16 -14.31
C ARG A 309 12.93 7.36 -14.33
N SER A 310 12.75 8.21 -15.34
CA SER A 310 13.61 9.37 -15.59
C SER A 310 13.66 10.23 -14.33
N PRO A 311 14.84 10.44 -13.72
CA PRO A 311 14.93 11.22 -12.49
C PRO A 311 14.46 12.66 -12.71
N THR A 312 13.43 13.09 -11.99
CA THR A 312 12.75 14.39 -12.20
C THR A 312 13.22 15.51 -11.28
N SER A 313 13.84 15.18 -10.14
CA SER A 313 14.38 16.11 -9.14
C SER A 313 15.89 15.95 -9.02
N SER A 314 16.59 17.03 -8.65
CA SER A 314 18.02 16.98 -8.35
C SER A 314 18.31 16.25 -7.03
N LEU A 315 19.55 15.82 -6.82
CA LEU A 315 19.98 15.25 -5.54
C LEU A 315 19.81 16.27 -4.39
N ALA A 316 20.03 17.56 -4.65
CA ALA A 316 19.85 18.61 -3.64
C ALA A 316 18.41 18.68 -3.13
N GLU A 317 17.44 18.85 -4.05
CA GLU A 317 16.01 18.89 -3.71
C GLU A 317 15.56 17.59 -3.03
N THR A 318 16.02 16.45 -3.53
CA THR A 318 15.62 15.13 -3.01
C THR A 318 16.20 14.86 -1.62
N ILE A 319 17.37 15.43 -1.27
CA ILE A 319 17.90 15.40 0.11
C ILE A 319 17.09 16.32 1.03
N GLU A 320 16.73 17.52 0.58
CA GLU A 320 15.88 18.43 1.36
C GLU A 320 14.50 17.81 1.64
N ASP A 321 13.86 17.22 0.63
CA ASP A 321 12.54 16.58 0.76
C ASP A 321 12.62 15.28 1.58
N LEU A 322 13.68 14.48 1.43
CA LEU A 322 13.94 13.36 2.33
C LEU A 322 14.03 13.82 3.80
N PHE A 323 14.70 14.95 4.05
CA PHE A 323 14.86 15.49 5.40
C PHE A 323 13.55 16.05 5.98
N LYS A 324 12.75 16.73 5.16
CA LYS A 324 11.39 17.18 5.52
C LYS A 324 10.50 15.98 5.85
N ASN A 325 10.50 14.96 5.00
CA ASN A 325 9.72 13.73 5.21
C ASN A 325 10.17 12.97 6.47
N ALA A 326 11.47 12.93 6.75
CA ALA A 326 12.01 12.35 7.98
C ALA A 326 11.53 13.11 9.22
N THR A 327 11.59 14.45 9.18
CA THR A 327 11.15 15.35 10.25
C THR A 327 9.67 15.17 10.57
N VAL A 328 8.79 15.18 9.56
CA VAL A 328 7.35 14.94 9.74
C VAL A 328 7.07 13.54 10.27
N SER A 329 7.81 12.54 9.79
CA SER A 329 7.62 11.13 10.19
C SER A 329 7.97 10.84 11.64
N MET A 330 8.66 11.74 12.36
CA MET A 330 8.87 11.58 13.80
C MET A 330 7.52 11.46 14.55
N MET A 331 6.46 12.11 14.05
CA MET A 331 5.11 12.02 14.61
C MET A 331 4.46 10.63 14.45
N SER A 332 4.99 9.73 13.60
CA SER A 332 4.44 8.38 13.44
C SER A 332 4.76 7.46 14.62
N GLN A 333 5.77 7.79 15.42
CA GLN A 333 6.24 6.97 16.54
C GLN A 333 5.85 7.61 17.88
N GLN A 334 5.09 6.89 18.70
CA GLN A 334 4.49 7.42 19.93
C GLN A 334 5.52 8.00 20.92
N HIS A 335 6.72 7.42 20.97
CA HIS A 335 7.82 7.88 21.84
C HIS A 335 8.48 9.19 21.39
N LEU A 336 8.22 9.66 20.16
CA LEU A 336 8.78 10.88 19.57
C LEU A 336 7.71 11.98 19.41
N GLN A 337 6.46 11.72 19.78
CA GLN A 337 5.39 12.73 19.76
C GLN A 337 5.62 13.79 20.87
N PRO A 338 5.34 15.07 20.60
CA PRO A 338 5.64 16.15 21.54
C PRO A 338 4.79 16.05 22.82
N ASN A 339 5.46 16.04 23.97
CA ASN A 339 4.80 16.16 25.27
C ASN A 339 4.11 17.53 25.38
N ALA A 340 2.78 17.54 25.60
CA ALA A 340 1.97 18.76 25.69
C ALA A 340 2.39 19.76 26.78
N SER A 341 3.19 19.33 27.76
CA SER A 341 3.78 20.21 28.79
C SER A 341 5.08 20.91 28.32
N SER A 342 5.55 20.66 27.10
CA SER A 342 6.77 21.26 26.54
C SER A 342 6.53 22.69 26.05
N ALA A 343 7.49 23.59 26.26
CA ALA A 343 7.47 24.97 25.75
C ALA A 343 7.47 25.07 24.21
N PHE A 344 7.79 23.97 23.51
CA PHE A 344 7.71 23.86 22.04
C PHE A 344 6.68 22.82 21.56
N ALA A 345 5.74 22.41 22.42
CA ALA A 345 4.60 21.63 21.96
C ALA A 345 3.75 22.48 20.99
N PRO A 346 3.33 21.95 19.83
CA PRO A 346 2.41 22.67 18.96
C PRO A 346 1.04 22.83 19.64
N PRO A 347 0.30 23.91 19.36
CA PRO A 347 -0.99 24.16 19.99
C PRO A 347 -2.03 23.09 19.58
N PRO A 348 -3.06 22.82 20.40
CA PRO A 348 -4.15 21.92 20.02
C PRO A 348 -4.89 22.42 18.77
N VAL A 349 -5.03 21.55 17.77
CA VAL A 349 -5.68 21.86 16.48
C VAL A 349 -7.05 21.19 16.34
N ASN A 350 -7.95 21.83 15.59
CA ASN A 350 -9.30 21.32 15.36
C ASN A 350 -9.30 20.24 14.26
N VAL A 351 -9.69 19.01 14.61
CA VAL A 351 -9.82 17.89 13.66
C VAL A 351 -11.21 17.88 13.03
N THR A 352 -11.27 17.87 11.70
CA THR A 352 -12.53 17.74 10.94
C THR A 352 -12.76 16.29 10.56
N HIS A 353 -13.72 15.62 11.20
CA HIS A 353 -14.15 14.26 10.87
C HIS A 353 -15.20 14.26 9.74
N ARG A 354 -15.09 13.33 8.78
CA ARG A 354 -16.04 13.19 7.65
C ARG A 354 -16.79 11.87 7.74
N THR A 355 -18.10 11.90 7.97
CA THR A 355 -18.94 10.69 8.01
C THR A 355 -19.59 10.42 6.66
N PHE A 356 -19.08 9.41 5.93
CA PHE A 356 -19.72 8.93 4.72
C PHE A 356 -20.95 8.07 5.07
N HIS A 357 -22.11 8.45 4.54
CA HIS A 357 -23.36 7.71 4.70
C HIS A 357 -23.83 7.15 3.35
N ASN A 358 -24.22 5.87 3.31
CA ASN A 358 -24.68 5.22 2.08
C ASN A 358 -26.06 5.76 1.67
N VAL A 359 -26.08 6.73 0.75
CA VAL A 359 -27.31 7.31 0.20
C VAL A 359 -27.90 6.37 -0.87
N TYR A 360 -28.82 5.49 -0.45
CA TYR A 360 -29.53 4.59 -1.36
C TYR A 360 -30.53 5.36 -2.26
N THR A 361 -30.10 5.71 -3.47
CA THR A 361 -30.90 6.46 -4.46
C THR A 361 -31.83 5.53 -5.25
N TYR A 362 -33.04 5.31 -4.72
CA TYR A 362 -34.05 4.49 -5.42
C TYR A 362 -34.69 5.21 -6.61
N SER A 363 -34.69 4.57 -7.77
CA SER A 363 -35.44 5.04 -8.94
C SER A 363 -36.95 4.90 -8.69
N LYS A 364 -37.61 6.04 -8.41
CA LYS A 364 -39.07 6.13 -8.19
C LYS A 364 -39.87 5.42 -9.27
N THR A 365 -39.44 5.54 -10.54
CA THR A 365 -40.08 4.91 -11.70
C THR A 365 -40.00 3.38 -11.66
N LYS A 366 -38.82 2.81 -11.36
CA LYS A 366 -38.66 1.35 -11.27
C LYS A 366 -39.52 0.76 -10.15
N LEU A 367 -39.57 1.42 -9.00
CA LEU A 367 -40.40 1.00 -7.86
C LEU A 367 -41.89 1.11 -8.18
N TRP A 368 -42.36 2.20 -8.79
CA TRP A 368 -43.76 2.32 -9.20
C TRP A 368 -44.17 1.26 -10.23
N ILE A 369 -43.30 0.93 -11.20
CA ILE A 369 -43.59 -0.11 -12.20
C ILE A 369 -43.75 -1.49 -11.55
N THR A 370 -42.84 -1.91 -10.66
CA THR A 370 -42.95 -3.25 -10.05
C THR A 370 -44.18 -3.39 -9.15
N TYR A 371 -44.45 -2.39 -8.31
CA TYR A 371 -45.62 -2.42 -7.42
C TYR A 371 -46.95 -2.27 -8.19
N SER A 372 -47.04 -1.39 -9.20
CA SER A 372 -48.28 -1.24 -9.98
C SER A 372 -48.61 -2.48 -10.82
N VAL A 373 -47.60 -3.13 -11.42
CA VAL A 373 -47.81 -4.41 -12.14
C VAL A 373 -48.29 -5.50 -11.18
N ALA A 374 -47.66 -5.63 -10.00
CA ALA A 374 -48.07 -6.62 -8.99
C ALA A 374 -49.53 -6.39 -8.53
N ILE A 375 -49.89 -5.15 -8.19
CA ILE A 375 -51.26 -4.77 -7.76
C ILE A 375 -52.28 -4.99 -8.89
N THR A 376 -51.92 -4.71 -10.14
CA THR A 376 -52.82 -4.91 -11.29
C THR A 376 -53.08 -6.40 -11.53
N VAL A 377 -52.04 -7.24 -11.45
CA VAL A 377 -52.18 -8.70 -11.63
C VAL A 377 -53.01 -9.31 -10.49
N THR A 378 -52.80 -8.92 -9.23
CA THR A 378 -53.60 -9.42 -8.10
C THR A 378 -55.05 -8.92 -8.12
N ALA A 379 -55.30 -7.69 -8.60
CA ALA A 379 -56.65 -7.20 -8.84
C ALA A 379 -57.37 -8.02 -9.93
N ILE A 380 -56.69 -8.34 -11.04
CA ILE A 380 -57.26 -9.16 -12.13
C ILE A 380 -57.59 -10.58 -11.63
N THR A 381 -56.71 -11.24 -10.88
CA THR A 381 -57.00 -12.59 -10.36
C THR A 381 -58.12 -12.58 -9.32
N ALA A 382 -58.21 -11.55 -8.47
CA ALA A 382 -59.33 -11.37 -7.54
C ALA A 382 -60.66 -11.16 -8.27
N ILE A 383 -60.69 -10.32 -9.32
CA ILE A 383 -61.88 -10.08 -10.15
C ILE A 383 -62.33 -11.36 -10.85
N LEU A 384 -61.40 -12.12 -11.45
CA LEU A 384 -61.72 -13.41 -12.10
C LEU A 384 -62.23 -14.44 -11.09
N GLY A 385 -61.68 -14.47 -9.88
CA GLY A 385 -62.18 -15.31 -8.78
C GLY A 385 -63.61 -14.94 -8.35
N LEU A 386 -63.90 -13.65 -8.20
CA LEU A 386 -65.25 -13.15 -7.87
C LEU A 386 -66.26 -13.46 -8.98
N ILE A 387 -65.88 -13.29 -10.26
CA ILE A 387 -66.72 -13.66 -11.41
C ILE A 387 -66.99 -15.17 -11.42
N ALA A 388 -65.99 -16.00 -11.13
CA ALA A 388 -66.17 -17.45 -11.06
C ALA A 388 -67.14 -17.88 -9.93
N VAL A 389 -67.06 -17.24 -8.75
CA VAL A 389 -67.99 -17.49 -7.63
C VAL A 389 -69.40 -16.97 -7.92
N ALA A 390 -69.53 -15.84 -8.60
CA ALA A 390 -70.84 -15.32 -9.03
C ALA A 390 -71.48 -16.22 -10.10
N ALA A 391 -70.69 -16.70 -11.07
CA ALA A 391 -71.16 -17.58 -12.14
C ALA A 391 -71.44 -19.03 -11.69
N SER A 392 -70.77 -19.53 -10.64
CA SER A 392 -71.09 -20.82 -10.03
C SER A 392 -72.37 -20.78 -9.18
N GLY A 393 -72.79 -19.59 -8.72
CA GLY A 393 -73.87 -19.42 -7.76
C GLY A 393 -73.61 -20.05 -6.38
N ALA A 394 -72.39 -20.50 -6.12
CA ALA A 394 -72.04 -21.34 -4.97
C ALA A 394 -70.61 -21.05 -4.47
N SER A 395 -70.52 -20.48 -3.28
CA SER A 395 -69.28 -20.32 -2.52
C SER A 395 -69.07 -21.51 -1.58
N TYR A 396 -68.29 -22.49 -2.00
CA TYR A 396 -67.79 -23.53 -1.10
C TYR A 396 -66.61 -22.97 -0.29
N SER A 397 -66.70 -22.98 1.04
CA SER A 397 -65.59 -22.57 1.91
C SER A 397 -64.34 -23.40 1.64
N SER A 398 -63.17 -22.75 1.55
CA SER A 398 -61.89 -23.39 1.20
C SER A 398 -61.35 -24.36 2.26
N SER A 399 -61.94 -24.40 3.45
CA SER A 399 -61.84 -25.55 4.32
C SER A 399 -62.56 -26.73 3.66
N ASN A 400 -61.78 -27.70 3.16
CA ASN A 400 -62.23 -28.99 2.61
C ASN A 400 -63.00 -29.80 3.66
N SER A 401 -64.20 -29.35 3.95
CA SER A 401 -65.05 -29.84 5.02
C SER A 401 -65.62 -31.18 4.59
N PHE A 402 -65.30 -32.21 5.37
CA PHE A 402 -65.80 -33.58 5.15
C PHE A 402 -67.33 -33.59 4.98
N SER A 403 -68.05 -32.72 5.69
CA SER A 403 -69.50 -32.51 5.54
C SER A 403 -69.94 -32.07 4.14
N SER A 404 -69.13 -31.32 3.39
CA SER A 404 -69.44 -30.90 2.01
C SER A 404 -69.24 -32.06 1.03
N ALA A 405 -68.14 -32.81 1.16
CA ALA A 405 -67.91 -34.03 0.39
C ALA A 405 -68.95 -35.11 0.70
N PHE A 406 -69.32 -35.27 1.97
CA PHE A 406 -70.35 -36.22 2.44
C PHE A 406 -71.76 -35.84 1.96
N ARG A 407 -72.10 -34.53 1.89
CA ARG A 407 -73.35 -34.05 1.27
C ARG A 407 -73.44 -34.41 -0.21
N LEU A 408 -72.34 -34.28 -0.95
CA LEU A 408 -72.26 -34.72 -2.35
C LEU A 408 -72.39 -36.24 -2.47
N ALA A 409 -71.58 -37.00 -1.73
CA ALA A 409 -71.57 -38.46 -1.77
C ALA A 409 -72.93 -39.08 -1.39
N ARG A 410 -73.63 -38.53 -0.39
CA ARG A 410 -74.95 -39.02 0.05
C ARG A 410 -76.08 -38.73 -0.95
N GLY A 411 -75.91 -37.75 -1.84
CA GLY A 411 -76.88 -37.35 -2.87
C GLY A 411 -76.53 -37.81 -4.29
N ALA A 412 -75.48 -38.63 -4.44
CA ALA A 412 -75.00 -39.08 -5.73
C ALA A 412 -75.15 -40.60 -5.87
N MET A 413 -75.72 -41.04 -6.99
CA MET A 413 -75.84 -42.46 -7.32
C MET A 413 -74.58 -42.96 -8.01
N LEU A 414 -74.28 -44.25 -7.78
CA LEU A 414 -73.19 -44.98 -8.40
C LEU A 414 -73.75 -45.84 -9.54
N SER A 415 -73.00 -46.00 -10.63
CA SER A 415 -73.43 -46.76 -11.82
C SER A 415 -73.55 -48.29 -11.63
N THR A 416 -73.31 -48.79 -10.41
CA THR A 416 -73.25 -50.21 -10.05
C THR A 416 -73.74 -50.37 -8.61
N ASP A 417 -74.61 -51.35 -8.35
CA ASP A 417 -74.99 -51.71 -6.98
C ASP A 417 -73.77 -52.18 -6.17
N MET A 418 -73.65 -51.67 -4.95
CA MET A 418 -72.64 -52.08 -3.98
C MET A 418 -73.13 -53.32 -3.23
N ARG A 419 -72.26 -54.31 -3.05
CA ARG A 419 -72.56 -55.52 -2.28
C ARG A 419 -72.33 -55.29 -0.80
N ASN A 420 -72.92 -56.12 0.06
CA ASN A 420 -72.68 -56.05 1.52
C ASN A 420 -71.19 -56.23 1.89
N GLU A 421 -70.41 -56.89 1.04
CA GLU A 421 -68.95 -57.05 1.16
C GLU A 421 -68.16 -55.76 0.83
N ASP A 422 -68.72 -54.87 0.00
CA ASP A 422 -68.02 -53.67 -0.50
C ASP A 422 -67.97 -52.51 0.51
N PHE A 423 -68.68 -52.60 1.64
CA PHE A 423 -68.78 -51.53 2.64
C PHE A 423 -67.65 -51.51 3.69
N ASP A 424 -66.66 -52.41 3.60
CA ASP A 424 -65.58 -52.50 4.59
C ASP A 424 -64.48 -51.41 4.44
N GLY A 425 -64.50 -50.68 3.32
CA GLY A 425 -63.61 -49.54 3.05
C GLY A 425 -62.14 -49.90 2.81
N ARG A 426 -61.82 -51.15 2.47
CA ARG A 426 -60.44 -51.59 2.25
C ARG A 426 -59.89 -51.23 0.86
N ASP A 427 -58.60 -50.89 0.83
CA ASP A 427 -57.81 -50.82 -0.39
C ASP A 427 -57.07 -52.15 -0.65
N PRO A 428 -56.81 -52.51 -1.93
CA PRO A 428 -57.15 -51.76 -3.14
C PRO A 428 -58.63 -51.91 -3.54
N LEU A 429 -59.25 -50.79 -3.93
CA LEU A 429 -60.65 -50.73 -4.41
C LEU A 429 -60.99 -51.84 -5.43
N PRO A 430 -62.07 -52.63 -5.21
CA PRO A 430 -62.46 -53.72 -6.10
C PRO A 430 -62.67 -53.31 -7.57
N ALA A 431 -62.30 -54.19 -8.49
CA ALA A 431 -62.24 -53.90 -9.94
C ALA A 431 -63.61 -53.62 -10.61
N HIS A 432 -64.74 -53.93 -9.95
CA HIS A 432 -66.07 -53.50 -10.38
C HIS A 432 -66.35 -52.04 -9.98
N LEU A 433 -65.99 -51.65 -8.75
CA LEU A 433 -66.16 -50.28 -8.24
C LEU A 433 -65.14 -49.30 -8.84
N ALA A 434 -63.92 -49.74 -9.12
CA ALA A 434 -62.88 -48.92 -9.76
C ALA A 434 -63.23 -48.43 -11.19
N LYS A 435 -64.31 -48.96 -11.78
CA LYS A 435 -64.87 -48.53 -13.08
C LYS A 435 -66.23 -47.85 -12.95
N ALA A 436 -66.77 -47.78 -11.73
CA ALA A 436 -68.08 -47.21 -11.49
C ALA A 436 -68.04 -45.69 -11.60
N LYS A 437 -69.09 -45.10 -12.20
CA LYS A 437 -69.22 -43.67 -12.38
C LYS A 437 -70.27 -43.13 -11.42
N MET A 438 -69.92 -42.07 -10.70
CA MET A 438 -70.83 -41.38 -9.78
C MET A 438 -71.44 -40.14 -10.46
N TRP A 439 -72.73 -39.87 -10.21
CA TRP A 439 -73.42 -38.66 -10.66
C TRP A 439 -74.49 -38.18 -9.66
N PRO A 440 -74.83 -36.88 -9.61
CA PRO A 440 -75.91 -36.38 -8.76
C PRO A 440 -77.28 -36.84 -9.24
N GLU A 441 -78.19 -37.20 -8.33
CA GLU A 441 -79.54 -37.70 -8.68
C GLU A 441 -80.35 -36.68 -9.51
N HIS A 442 -80.13 -35.37 -9.29
CA HIS A 442 -80.91 -34.31 -9.92
C HIS A 442 -80.74 -34.20 -11.45
N THR A 443 -79.82 -34.97 -12.05
CA THR A 443 -79.50 -34.96 -13.49
C THR A 443 -80.52 -35.75 -14.34
N ARG A 444 -81.37 -36.56 -13.71
CA ARG A 444 -82.16 -37.64 -14.36
C ARG A 444 -83.20 -37.18 -15.40
N THR A 445 -83.62 -35.92 -15.37
CA THR A 445 -84.70 -35.38 -16.23
C THR A 445 -84.25 -34.74 -17.55
N SER A 446 -82.95 -34.67 -17.86
CA SER A 446 -82.47 -33.96 -19.07
C SER A 446 -81.62 -34.78 -20.06
N GLN A 447 -80.98 -35.87 -19.62
CA GLN A 447 -80.10 -36.66 -20.52
C GLN A 447 -80.78 -37.86 -21.20
N ALA A 448 -81.88 -38.39 -20.64
CA ALA A 448 -82.62 -39.53 -21.19
C ALA A 448 -83.34 -39.26 -22.54
N SER A 449 -83.24 -38.05 -23.08
CA SER A 449 -83.85 -37.64 -24.36
C SER A 449 -82.84 -37.15 -25.41
N ARG A 450 -81.56 -36.94 -25.03
CA ARG A 450 -80.60 -36.17 -25.85
C ARG A 450 -79.39 -36.97 -26.38
N VAL A 451 -79.36 -38.29 -26.17
CA VAL A 451 -78.29 -39.16 -26.68
C VAL A 451 -78.67 -39.78 -28.03
N ASP A 452 -79.87 -40.34 -28.14
CA ASP A 452 -80.34 -41.03 -29.36
C ASP A 452 -80.50 -40.09 -30.57
N SER A 453 -80.80 -38.81 -30.33
CA SER A 453 -80.94 -37.79 -31.36
C SER A 453 -79.61 -37.30 -31.96
N ILE A 454 -78.47 -37.57 -31.31
CA ILE A 454 -77.14 -37.15 -31.81
C ILE A 454 -76.45 -38.30 -32.57
N LEU A 455 -76.66 -39.56 -32.14
CA LEU A 455 -76.02 -40.73 -32.77
C LEU A 455 -76.52 -41.06 -34.18
N LEU A 456 -77.71 -40.58 -34.57
CA LEU A 456 -78.26 -40.77 -35.92
C LEU A 456 -77.83 -39.71 -36.95
N SER A 457 -77.24 -38.58 -36.52
CA SER A 457 -77.04 -37.42 -37.41
C SER A 457 -75.70 -37.36 -38.15
N ARG A 458 -74.70 -38.21 -37.82
CA ARG A 458 -73.33 -38.05 -38.37
C ARG A 458 -72.57 -39.31 -38.78
N ARG A 459 -73.28 -40.38 -39.16
CA ARG A 459 -72.68 -41.58 -39.81
C ARG A 459 -72.86 -41.56 -41.34
N SER A 460 -72.48 -40.47 -41.99
CA SER A 460 -72.71 -40.26 -43.44
C SER A 460 -71.63 -39.43 -44.15
N ARG A 461 -70.34 -39.67 -43.87
CA ARG A 461 -69.22 -39.41 -44.82
C ARG A 461 -67.92 -40.14 -44.42
N THR A 462 -67.69 -41.30 -45.02
CA THR A 462 -66.35 -41.80 -45.38
C THR A 462 -65.81 -40.97 -46.57
N SER A 463 -64.56 -41.05 -47.05
CA SER A 463 -63.52 -42.09 -46.95
C SER A 463 -62.11 -41.43 -47.10
N SER A 464 -61.06 -41.81 -46.32
CA SER A 464 -59.89 -42.65 -46.71
C SER A 464 -58.98 -42.10 -47.84
N ILE A 465 -57.66 -41.87 -47.69
CA ILE A 465 -56.44 -42.75 -47.74
C ILE A 465 -55.21 -41.79 -47.58
N ALA A 466 -53.97 -42.02 -47.10
CA ALA A 466 -53.13 -43.08 -46.47
C ALA A 466 -52.07 -42.35 -45.54
N LEU A 467 -51.18 -42.91 -44.71
CA LEU A 467 -50.57 -44.25 -44.47
C LEU A 467 -49.19 -44.55 -45.14
N SER A 468 -48.10 -44.01 -44.57
CA SER A 468 -46.71 -44.54 -44.47
C SER A 468 -45.92 -43.68 -43.45
N GLU A 469 -44.87 -44.08 -42.71
CA GLU A 469 -44.21 -45.39 -42.57
C GLU A 469 -43.53 -45.57 -41.17
N ARG A 470 -42.56 -46.47 -41.01
CA ARG A 470 -41.90 -46.97 -39.76
C ARG A 470 -40.35 -47.04 -39.99
N PRO A 471 -39.47 -47.57 -39.08
CA PRO A 471 -39.36 -47.49 -37.60
C PRO A 471 -37.87 -47.35 -37.08
N LYS A 472 -37.62 -47.60 -35.77
CA LYS A 472 -36.32 -47.98 -35.09
C LYS A 472 -35.26 -46.86 -34.94
N THR A 473 -34.33 -46.83 -33.96
CA THR A 473 -33.98 -47.62 -32.73
C THR A 473 -33.15 -46.67 -31.80
N GLN A 474 -33.18 -46.63 -30.46
CA GLN A 474 -32.96 -47.64 -29.39
C GLN A 474 -31.49 -48.16 -29.37
N SER A 475 -30.68 -48.20 -28.28
CA SER A 475 -30.86 -47.82 -26.86
C SER A 475 -29.53 -47.78 -26.05
N ARG A 476 -29.29 -46.68 -25.28
CA ARG A 476 -28.89 -46.60 -23.84
C ARG A 476 -27.56 -47.23 -23.32
N ARG A 477 -27.10 -46.68 -22.17
CA ARG A 477 -25.94 -47.04 -21.28
C ARG A 477 -24.58 -46.44 -21.70
N SER A 478 -23.72 -45.96 -20.79
CA SER A 478 -23.85 -45.71 -19.32
C SER A 478 -22.75 -44.75 -18.80
N SER A 479 -22.95 -44.19 -17.60
CA SER A 479 -21.91 -43.70 -16.66
C SER A 479 -21.18 -42.36 -17.00
N ALA A 480 -20.67 -41.56 -16.05
CA ALA A 480 -20.98 -41.40 -14.61
C ALA A 480 -20.28 -40.13 -14.03
N SER A 481 -20.70 -39.75 -12.80
CA SER A 481 -19.92 -39.08 -11.74
C SER A 481 -19.75 -37.55 -11.68
N LEU A 482 -19.81 -37.07 -10.41
CA LEU A 482 -19.22 -35.88 -9.80
C LEU A 482 -19.73 -34.47 -10.17
N LEU A 483 -20.62 -33.97 -9.30
CA LEU A 483 -20.79 -32.55 -8.97
C LEU A 483 -20.43 -32.36 -7.48
N GLY A 484 -19.69 -31.31 -7.14
CA GLY A 484 -19.22 -31.03 -5.78
C GLY A 484 -20.13 -30.07 -5.00
N VAL A 485 -20.06 -30.16 -3.67
CA VAL A 485 -20.82 -29.34 -2.71
C VAL A 485 -19.98 -28.18 -2.19
N PRO A 486 -20.56 -26.97 -2.03
CA PRO A 486 -20.24 -26.04 -0.95
C PRO A 486 -21.41 -25.89 0.05
N PRO A 487 -21.16 -25.52 1.32
CA PRO A 487 -22.10 -25.71 2.43
C PRO A 487 -23.05 -24.52 2.72
N ASP A 488 -23.92 -24.73 3.71
CA ASP A 488 -24.98 -23.84 4.19
C ASP A 488 -24.51 -22.50 4.76
N ILE A 489 -25.41 -21.51 4.75
CA ILE A 489 -25.31 -20.25 5.49
C ILE A 489 -26.63 -20.01 6.23
N GLU A 490 -26.60 -20.09 7.57
CA GLU A 490 -27.74 -19.76 8.43
C GLU A 490 -27.95 -18.23 8.57
N PRO A 491 -29.21 -17.76 8.73
CA PRO A 491 -29.48 -16.35 9.00
C PRO A 491 -29.30 -16.00 10.50
N PRO A 492 -28.61 -14.91 10.86
CA PRO A 492 -28.35 -14.56 12.25
C PRO A 492 -29.60 -14.00 12.95
N THR A 493 -30.00 -14.63 14.05
CA THR A 493 -31.06 -14.12 14.95
C THR A 493 -30.48 -13.18 16.01
N LYS A 494 -31.15 -12.04 16.25
CA LYS A 494 -30.87 -11.15 17.40
C LYS A 494 -31.84 -11.43 18.53
N PRO A 495 -31.36 -11.55 19.79
CA PRO A 495 -32.11 -11.13 20.96
C PRO A 495 -31.77 -9.67 21.32
N TRP A 496 -32.72 -8.98 21.95
CA TRP A 496 -32.46 -7.76 22.72
C TRP A 496 -32.41 -8.12 24.21
N SER A 497 -31.51 -7.50 24.97
CA SER A 497 -31.56 -7.45 26.43
C SER A 497 -30.98 -6.11 26.88
N ALA A 498 -31.62 -5.46 27.85
CA ALA A 498 -31.25 -4.12 28.28
C ALA A 498 -30.02 -4.11 29.20
N PHE A 499 -29.20 -3.06 29.06
CA PHE A 499 -28.89 -2.11 30.14
C PHE A 499 -28.64 -0.73 29.52
#